data_AF-R5ETW9-F1
#
_entry.id   AF-R5ETW9-F1
#
_cell.length_a   1.000
_cell.length_b   1.000
_cell.length_c   1.000
_cell.angle_alpha   90.00
_cell.angle_beta   90.00
_cell.angle_gamma   90.00
#
_symmetry.space_group_name_H-M   'P 1'
#
loop_
_entity.id
_entity.type
_entity.pdbx_description
1 polymer ?
#
loop_
_entity_poly.entity_id
_entity_poly.type
_entity_poly.pdbx_seq_one_letter_code
_entity_poly.pdbx_strand_id
1 'polypeptide(L)'
;MNAYNIDWWGNGYFSVNEKGHVTVNPTKSEQTSVNQVIDLSELVNERLEKGQKLPALFCFPQILQSRLHDINKAFKDARQEYGYSKDYFLVYPVKVNQHKRVLDALTNTSEPIGLEAGSKAELMAVLAHAGRTRSIIVCNGYKDREYIRLALDGLKMGHTVFLVIEKMSELKIVLEESQRVNVTPKLGVRARLASQGSGKWQSSGGERSKFGLDASQVLTLVETLKADNKLHWLELLHFHLGSQMSNIRDITKGVKESAKFYTELSKLGVNIKYFDVGGGLGVDYEGTRSQSDCSVDYSLKEYANNIIWTIGDECRANRLEEPTIITESGRTLTVYHAILIANAIGIERNEFNQPSLPDEGSCDALFRLFETWDEIEKDQNSRSLREWLHDSQYDLQEVHEGYAAGCVSLTQRAKAEQIYLCICNKIQSLLDPANKSHRAIIDELQERMADKIYLNFSLFQSLPDAWGINQIFPVMPIEDLDKPLTRRAVILDITCDSDGAIKQYLDDDDITSTMPFPEYEPHKPPLIGVFMVGAYQEILGNMHNLFGNTEALDVTIDNEGKVTVALSDEGSTVDDMLRYVLLDPSKLLHEFSAEVISNHNKLDEKTQRAFIEEFKAGLYGYTYLEEE
;
A
#
# COMPACT_ATOMS: atom_id res chain seq x y z
N MET A 1 -23.37 -2.37 -10.28
CA MET A 1 -22.21 -1.52 -10.64
C MET A 1 -21.01 -2.16 -9.99
N ASN A 2 -20.02 -2.58 -10.80
CA ASN A 2 -18.78 -3.23 -10.33
C ASN A 2 -17.54 -2.37 -10.65
N ALA A 3 -17.70 -1.07 -10.92
CA ALA A 3 -16.62 -0.21 -11.42
C ALA A 3 -15.40 -0.15 -10.48
N TYR A 4 -15.57 -0.41 -9.19
CA TYR A 4 -14.44 -0.46 -8.26
C TYR A 4 -13.89 -1.86 -8.03
N ASN A 5 -14.48 -2.93 -8.56
CA ASN A 5 -14.08 -4.33 -8.32
C ASN A 5 -13.97 -4.73 -6.83
N ILE A 6 -14.73 -4.08 -5.94
CA ILE A 6 -14.62 -4.28 -4.49
C ILE A 6 -14.78 -5.74 -4.07
N ASP A 7 -15.66 -6.50 -4.71
CA ASP A 7 -15.85 -7.91 -4.37
C ASP A 7 -14.64 -8.79 -4.77
N TRP A 8 -13.85 -8.35 -5.76
CA TRP A 8 -12.67 -9.07 -6.24
C TRP A 8 -11.44 -8.82 -5.36
N TRP A 9 -11.03 -7.56 -5.20
CA TRP A 9 -9.87 -7.24 -4.37
C TRP A 9 -10.22 -7.27 -2.88
N GLY A 10 -11.46 -6.94 -2.50
CA GLY A 10 -11.90 -6.87 -1.10
C GLY A 10 -11.91 -8.21 -0.37
N ASN A 11 -11.80 -9.32 -1.12
CA ASN A 11 -11.54 -10.66 -0.59
C ASN A 11 -12.52 -11.06 0.52
N GLY A 12 -13.78 -10.62 0.45
CA GLY A 12 -14.82 -10.85 1.47
C GLY A 12 -14.68 -10.06 2.77
N TYR A 13 -13.66 -9.21 2.91
CA TYR A 13 -13.55 -8.25 4.02
C TYR A 13 -14.27 -6.95 3.72
N PHE A 14 -14.30 -6.54 2.46
CA PHE A 14 -14.92 -5.29 2.02
C PHE A 14 -16.00 -5.59 0.99
N SER A 15 -17.14 -4.91 1.11
CA SER A 15 -18.24 -4.95 0.14
C SER A 15 -19.11 -3.70 0.30
N VAL A 16 -20.14 -3.55 -0.52
CA VAL A 16 -21.09 -2.43 -0.47
C VAL A 16 -22.47 -2.95 -0.07
N ASN A 17 -23.09 -2.33 0.95
CA ASN A 17 -24.44 -2.71 1.38
C ASN A 17 -25.54 -2.08 0.51
N GLU A 18 -26.80 -2.43 0.79
CA GLU A 18 -27.96 -1.92 0.05
C GLU A 18 -28.16 -0.39 0.16
N LYS A 19 -27.50 0.28 1.12
CA LYS A 19 -27.51 1.75 1.25
C LYS A 19 -26.42 2.43 0.41
N GLY A 20 -25.61 1.67 -0.32
CA GLY A 20 -24.45 2.21 -1.02
C GLY A 20 -23.27 2.55 -0.11
N HIS A 21 -23.25 2.07 1.13
CA HIS A 21 -22.12 2.28 2.05
C HIS A 21 -21.13 1.12 1.96
N VAL A 22 -19.84 1.44 2.09
CA VAL A 22 -18.79 0.43 2.28
C VAL A 22 -18.97 -0.24 3.63
N THR A 23 -18.83 -1.56 3.63
CA THR A 23 -18.90 -2.39 4.83
C THR A 23 -17.61 -3.16 5.04
N VAL A 24 -17.29 -3.42 6.31
CA VAL A 24 -16.14 -4.23 6.73
C VAL A 24 -16.64 -5.46 7.48
N ASN A 25 -16.29 -6.65 6.97
CA ASN A 25 -16.51 -7.94 7.63
C ASN A 25 -15.18 -8.51 8.13
N PRO A 26 -14.69 -8.10 9.32
CA PRO A 26 -13.33 -8.39 9.72
C PRO A 26 -13.06 -9.87 10.06
N THR A 27 -14.10 -10.67 10.29
CA THR A 27 -13.97 -12.10 10.66
C THR A 27 -14.28 -13.06 9.51
N LYS A 28 -14.96 -12.61 8.45
CA LYS A 28 -15.52 -13.46 7.37
C LYS A 28 -16.50 -14.55 7.87
N SER A 29 -17.01 -14.43 9.09
CA SER A 29 -17.86 -15.48 9.67
C SER A 29 -19.27 -15.42 9.09
N GLU A 30 -19.63 -16.39 8.25
CA GLU A 30 -21.02 -16.64 7.83
C GLU A 30 -21.83 -17.44 8.89
N GLN A 31 -21.15 -17.97 9.92
CA GLN A 31 -21.70 -18.98 10.84
C GLN A 31 -22.28 -18.42 12.14
N THR A 32 -22.24 -17.10 12.35
CA THR A 32 -22.84 -16.46 13.52
C THR A 32 -24.29 -16.09 13.23
N SER A 33 -25.19 -16.32 14.20
CA SER A 33 -26.58 -15.87 14.15
C SER A 33 -26.73 -14.33 14.19
N VAL A 34 -25.62 -13.62 14.35
CA VAL A 34 -25.50 -12.17 14.41
C VAL A 34 -24.62 -11.71 13.25
N ASN A 35 -25.06 -10.67 12.55
CA ASN A 35 -24.32 -10.04 11.46
C ASN A 35 -23.09 -9.31 12.03
N GLN A 36 -21.88 -9.81 11.75
CA GLN A 36 -20.61 -9.19 12.20
C GLN A 36 -20.04 -8.21 11.16
N VAL A 37 -20.92 -7.47 10.49
CA VAL A 37 -20.57 -6.51 9.45
C VAL A 37 -20.67 -5.10 10.01
N ILE A 38 -19.59 -4.33 9.83
CA ILE A 38 -19.48 -2.94 10.24
C ILE A 38 -19.82 -2.06 9.03
N ASP A 39 -20.78 -1.16 9.17
CA ASP A 39 -20.98 -0.08 8.19
C ASP A 39 -19.90 0.99 8.43
N LEU A 40 -18.96 1.12 7.48
CA LEU A 40 -17.79 1.97 7.63
C LEU A 40 -18.18 3.45 7.66
N SER A 41 -19.15 3.85 6.85
CA SER A 41 -19.64 5.23 6.80
C SER A 41 -20.33 5.63 8.09
N GLU A 42 -21.19 4.77 8.64
CA GLU A 42 -21.81 5.01 9.95
C GLU A 42 -20.75 5.08 11.06
N LEU A 43 -19.74 4.21 11.03
CA LEU A 43 -18.64 4.22 12.00
C LEU A 43 -17.84 5.51 11.93
N VAL A 44 -17.43 5.95 10.74
CA VAL A 44 -16.64 7.17 10.56
C VAL A 44 -17.44 8.39 11.01
N ASN A 45 -18.71 8.50 10.62
CA ASN A 45 -19.58 9.59 11.05
C ASN A 45 -19.77 9.62 12.58
N GLU A 46 -19.98 8.47 13.23
CA GLU A 46 -20.04 8.38 14.70
C GLU A 46 -18.73 8.84 15.37
N ARG A 47 -17.58 8.58 14.74
CA ARG A 47 -16.29 9.05 15.26
C ARG A 47 -16.10 10.55 15.07
N LEU A 48 -16.46 11.09 13.91
CA LEU A 48 -16.41 12.53 13.63
C LEU A 48 -17.27 13.32 14.63
N GLU A 49 -18.48 12.83 14.94
CA GLU A 49 -19.36 13.44 15.96
C GLU A 49 -18.73 13.43 17.37
N LYS A 50 -17.79 12.52 17.64
CA LYS A 50 -17.04 12.44 18.90
C LYS A 50 -15.72 13.23 18.89
N GLY A 51 -15.46 14.00 17.84
CA GLY A 51 -14.27 14.85 17.70
C GLY A 51 -13.05 14.14 17.13
N GLN A 52 -13.23 12.99 16.49
CA GLN A 52 -12.16 12.31 15.74
C GLN A 52 -11.66 13.20 14.61
N LYS A 53 -10.33 13.29 14.44
CA LYS A 53 -9.73 14.06 13.36
C LYS A 53 -9.53 13.20 12.12
N LEU A 54 -9.54 13.84 10.96
CA LEU A 54 -9.11 13.26 9.68
C LEU A 54 -7.87 14.00 9.18
N PRO A 55 -6.98 13.34 8.41
CA PRO A 55 -7.03 11.94 8.00
C PRO A 55 -6.77 10.97 9.16
N ALA A 56 -7.37 9.78 9.09
CA ALA A 56 -7.18 8.72 10.08
C ALA A 56 -7.10 7.33 9.45
N LEU A 57 -6.29 6.46 10.05
CA LEU A 57 -6.09 5.07 9.65
C LEU A 57 -6.99 4.15 10.49
N PHE A 58 -8.00 3.55 9.86
CA PHE A 58 -8.88 2.56 10.49
C PHE A 58 -8.29 1.17 10.30
N CYS A 59 -7.79 0.61 11.41
CA CYS A 59 -7.14 -0.69 11.46
C CYS A 59 -8.10 -1.74 12.04
N PHE A 60 -8.15 -2.93 11.46
CA PHE A 60 -9.02 -4.04 11.84
C PHE A 60 -8.17 -5.27 12.20
N PRO A 61 -7.65 -5.38 13.44
CA PRO A 61 -6.76 -6.47 13.85
C PRO A 61 -7.32 -7.88 13.62
N GLN A 62 -8.64 -8.05 13.66
CA GLN A 62 -9.30 -9.33 13.39
C GLN A 62 -9.11 -9.81 11.94
N ILE A 63 -8.92 -8.89 10.99
CA ILE A 63 -8.57 -9.25 9.60
C ILE A 63 -7.21 -9.96 9.55
N LEU A 64 -6.23 -9.52 10.35
CA LEU A 64 -4.91 -10.18 10.41
C LEU A 64 -5.04 -11.64 10.86
N GLN A 65 -5.88 -11.89 11.88
CA GLN A 65 -6.14 -13.23 12.40
C GLN A 65 -6.88 -14.10 11.38
N SER A 66 -7.87 -13.52 10.70
CA SER A 66 -8.60 -14.18 9.61
C SER A 66 -7.66 -14.54 8.44
N ARG A 67 -6.78 -13.63 8.02
CA ARG A 67 -5.77 -13.88 6.97
C ARG A 67 -4.77 -14.96 7.37
N LEU A 68 -4.31 -14.96 8.62
CA LEU A 68 -3.43 -16.01 9.13
C LEU A 68 -4.12 -17.39 9.03
N HIS A 69 -5.37 -17.47 9.45
CA HIS A 69 -6.17 -18.70 9.33
C HIS A 69 -6.35 -19.14 7.87
N ASP A 70 -6.71 -18.22 6.96
CA ASP A 70 -6.89 -18.51 5.53
C ASP A 70 -5.62 -19.13 4.92
N ILE A 71 -4.45 -18.56 5.22
CA ILE A 71 -3.15 -19.03 4.72
C ILE A 71 -2.81 -20.41 5.31
N ASN A 72 -2.91 -20.57 6.63
CA ASN A 72 -2.65 -21.85 7.29
C ASN A 72 -3.59 -22.96 6.78
N LYS A 73 -4.87 -22.64 6.60
CA LYS A 73 -5.87 -23.55 6.05
C LYS A 73 -5.53 -23.95 4.60
N ALA A 74 -5.18 -23.02 3.73
CA ALA A 74 -4.83 -23.33 2.35
C ALA A 74 -3.65 -24.32 2.24
N PHE A 75 -2.62 -24.13 3.07
CA PHE A 75 -1.49 -25.07 3.13
C PHE A 75 -1.84 -26.40 3.80
N LYS A 76 -2.71 -26.39 4.82
CA LYS A 76 -3.23 -27.62 5.43
C LYS A 76 -4.01 -28.45 4.41
N ASP A 77 -4.91 -27.82 3.65
CA ASP A 77 -5.72 -28.47 2.63
C ASP A 77 -4.82 -29.03 1.51
N ALA A 78 -3.84 -28.24 1.02
CA ALA A 78 -2.87 -28.68 0.03
C ALA A 78 -2.04 -29.90 0.48
N ARG A 79 -1.61 -29.91 1.76
CA ARG A 79 -0.90 -31.04 2.37
C ARG A 79 -1.79 -32.29 2.43
N GLN A 80 -3.03 -32.16 2.87
CA GLN A 80 -3.98 -33.27 2.98
C GLN A 80 -4.31 -33.86 1.60
N GLU A 81 -4.55 -33.00 0.61
CA GLU A 81 -4.86 -33.40 -0.78
C GLU A 81 -3.69 -34.13 -1.43
N TYR A 82 -2.45 -33.67 -1.20
CA TYR A 82 -1.24 -34.33 -1.72
C TYR A 82 -0.84 -35.60 -0.96
N GLY A 83 -1.17 -35.67 0.33
CA GLY A 83 -0.60 -36.64 1.28
C GLY A 83 0.82 -36.27 1.74
N TYR A 84 1.06 -34.98 1.97
CA TYR A 84 2.32 -34.44 2.49
C TYR A 84 2.39 -34.63 4.01
N SER A 85 3.43 -35.30 4.49
CA SER A 85 3.57 -35.84 5.85
C SER A 85 4.05 -34.82 6.89
N LYS A 86 4.81 -33.80 6.49
CA LYS A 86 5.34 -32.77 7.40
C LYS A 86 4.47 -31.54 7.51
N ASP A 87 4.80 -30.72 8.51
CA ASP A 87 4.08 -29.51 8.87
C ASP A 87 4.35 -28.31 7.96
N TYR A 88 3.47 -27.32 8.10
CA TYR A 88 3.58 -26.00 7.49
C TYR A 88 3.51 -24.95 8.60
N PHE A 89 4.35 -23.91 8.50
CA PHE A 89 4.29 -22.74 9.37
C PHE A 89 4.36 -21.46 8.54
N LEU A 90 3.49 -20.49 8.84
CA LEU A 90 3.69 -19.12 8.39
C LEU A 90 4.68 -18.42 9.33
N VAL A 91 5.67 -17.75 8.77
CA VAL A 91 6.58 -16.86 9.50
C VAL A 91 6.28 -15.44 9.04
N TYR A 92 6.00 -14.53 9.96
CA TYR A 92 5.69 -13.14 9.60
C TYR A 92 6.97 -12.29 9.55
N PRO A 93 7.39 -11.79 8.36
CA PRO A 93 8.51 -10.88 8.26
C PRO A 93 8.11 -9.48 8.73
N VAL A 94 8.65 -9.06 9.88
CA VAL A 94 8.22 -7.82 10.55
C VAL A 94 8.53 -6.58 9.71
N LYS A 95 9.46 -6.68 8.74
CA LYS A 95 9.79 -5.61 7.79
C LYS A 95 8.59 -5.03 7.04
N VAL A 96 7.51 -5.82 6.92
CA VAL A 96 6.29 -5.41 6.21
C VAL A 96 5.47 -4.44 7.07
N ASN A 97 5.39 -4.67 8.38
CA ASN A 97 4.73 -3.78 9.32
C ASN A 97 5.16 -4.10 10.76
N GLN A 98 6.03 -3.28 11.33
CA GLN A 98 6.60 -3.46 12.66
C GLN A 98 5.70 -2.91 13.78
N HIS A 99 4.53 -2.31 13.44
CA HIS A 99 3.67 -1.71 14.46
C HIS A 99 3.24 -2.74 15.49
N LYS A 100 3.24 -2.31 16.75
CA LYS A 100 2.83 -3.12 17.89
C LYS A 100 1.45 -3.74 17.69
N ARG A 101 0.49 -3.01 17.11
CA ARG A 101 -0.87 -3.53 16.84
C ARG A 101 -0.84 -4.79 15.99
N VAL A 102 0.02 -4.83 14.97
CA VAL A 102 0.15 -5.98 14.06
C VAL A 102 0.82 -7.14 14.77
N LEU A 103 1.93 -6.88 15.47
CA LEU A 103 2.64 -7.90 16.22
C LEU A 103 1.77 -8.51 17.34
N ASP A 104 1.07 -7.70 18.12
CA ASP A 104 0.17 -8.16 19.17
C ASP A 104 -1.01 -8.95 18.56
N ALA A 105 -1.61 -8.49 17.46
CA ALA A 105 -2.71 -9.20 16.80
C ALA A 105 -2.30 -10.59 16.29
N LEU A 106 -1.10 -10.70 15.70
CA LEU A 106 -0.57 -11.94 15.15
C LEU A 106 -0.02 -12.89 16.22
N THR A 107 0.52 -12.37 17.33
CA THR A 107 1.05 -13.22 18.40
C THR A 107 0.00 -13.66 19.41
N ASN A 108 -1.13 -12.94 19.53
CA ASN A 108 -2.25 -13.29 20.41
C ASN A 108 -3.35 -14.10 19.68
N THR A 109 -2.94 -15.11 18.91
CA THR A 109 -3.85 -16.02 18.19
C THR A 109 -3.56 -17.48 18.55
N SER A 110 -4.54 -18.36 18.36
CA SER A 110 -4.35 -19.81 18.51
C SER A 110 -3.63 -20.46 17.33
N GLU A 111 -3.61 -19.79 16.18
CA GLU A 111 -2.93 -20.27 14.98
C GLU A 111 -1.41 -20.17 15.16
N PRO A 112 -0.64 -21.19 14.77
CA PRO A 112 0.80 -21.14 14.89
C PRO A 112 1.39 -20.13 13.89
N ILE A 113 2.27 -19.27 14.39
CA ILE A 113 3.01 -18.30 13.58
C ILE A 113 4.44 -18.12 14.14
N GLY A 114 5.41 -17.99 13.25
CA GLY A 114 6.77 -17.54 13.57
C GLY A 114 6.98 -16.06 13.22
N LEU A 115 8.14 -15.51 13.58
CA LEU A 115 8.52 -14.14 13.23
C LEU A 115 9.84 -14.14 12.46
N GLU A 116 9.99 -13.27 11.47
CA GLU A 116 11.25 -13.05 10.77
C GLU A 116 11.75 -11.64 11.03
N ALA A 117 13.07 -11.53 11.23
CA ALA A 117 13.78 -10.27 11.39
C ALA A 117 14.84 -10.14 10.29
N GLY A 118 14.81 -9.03 9.56
CA GLY A 118 15.78 -8.66 8.54
C GLY A 118 16.88 -7.73 9.05
N SER A 119 16.85 -7.31 10.32
CA SER A 119 17.85 -6.44 10.92
C SER A 119 18.00 -6.63 12.43
N LYS A 120 19.06 -6.05 13.01
CA LYS A 120 19.29 -6.07 14.47
C LYS A 120 18.12 -5.45 15.24
N ALA A 121 17.62 -4.29 14.81
CA ALA A 121 16.52 -3.59 15.48
C ALA A 121 15.23 -4.42 15.44
N GLU A 122 14.94 -5.04 14.29
CA GLU A 122 13.81 -5.96 14.14
C GLU A 122 13.96 -7.19 15.03
N LEU A 123 15.16 -7.79 15.13
CA LEU A 123 15.38 -8.91 16.04
C LEU A 123 15.11 -8.53 17.50
N MET A 124 15.51 -7.32 17.93
CA MET A 124 15.20 -6.83 19.27
C MET A 124 13.68 -6.70 19.50
N ALA A 125 12.96 -6.14 18.53
CA ALA A 125 11.50 -6.02 18.59
C ALA A 125 10.83 -7.41 18.62
N VAL A 126 11.29 -8.34 17.77
CA VAL A 126 10.81 -9.72 17.70
C VAL A 126 11.05 -10.45 19.03
N LEU A 127 12.24 -10.39 19.61
CA LEU A 127 12.52 -11.04 20.89
C LEU A 127 11.69 -10.46 22.05
N ALA A 128 11.44 -9.15 22.04
CA ALA A 128 10.60 -8.49 23.04
C ALA A 128 9.14 -8.95 22.97
N HIS A 129 8.59 -9.16 21.76
CA HIS A 129 7.19 -9.60 21.57
C HIS A 129 7.04 -11.12 21.65
N ALA A 130 8.01 -11.87 21.14
CA ALA A 130 8.04 -13.34 21.20
C ALA A 130 8.12 -13.85 22.64
N GLY A 131 8.61 -13.06 23.61
CA GLY A 131 8.73 -13.47 25.02
C GLY A 131 7.44 -13.97 25.71
N ARG A 132 6.28 -13.89 25.05
CA ARG A 132 4.99 -14.44 25.53
C ARG A 132 4.76 -15.91 25.16
N THR A 133 5.41 -16.45 24.12
CA THR A 133 5.33 -17.85 23.70
C THR A 133 6.66 -18.34 23.10
N ARG A 134 7.00 -19.62 23.21
CA ARG A 134 8.22 -20.14 22.54
C ARG A 134 8.00 -20.18 21.02
N SER A 135 8.37 -19.10 20.32
CA SER A 135 8.19 -18.94 18.87
C SER A 135 9.38 -19.44 18.03
N ILE A 136 9.11 -19.71 16.75
CA ILE A 136 10.12 -19.83 15.69
C ILE A 136 10.49 -18.41 15.26
N ILE A 137 11.79 -18.13 15.19
CA ILE A 137 12.35 -16.87 14.72
C ILE A 137 13.33 -17.14 13.58
N VAL A 138 13.16 -16.48 12.44
CA VAL A 138 14.09 -16.55 11.30
C VAL A 138 14.87 -15.23 11.24
N CYS A 139 16.20 -15.30 11.16
CA CYS A 139 17.07 -14.13 11.11
C CYS A 139 17.72 -14.01 9.72
N ASN A 140 17.30 -13.02 8.94
CA ASN A 140 17.87 -12.62 7.67
C ASN A 140 18.58 -11.25 7.78
N GLY A 141 19.04 -10.72 6.65
CA GLY A 141 19.72 -9.45 6.51
C GLY A 141 21.23 -9.51 6.75
N TYR A 142 21.87 -8.35 6.77
CA TYR A 142 23.31 -8.28 7.05
C TYR A 142 23.58 -8.46 8.54
N LYS A 143 24.41 -9.45 8.89
CA LYS A 143 24.63 -9.86 10.29
C LYS A 143 26.04 -9.51 10.76
N ASP A 144 26.13 -8.60 11.72
CA ASP A 144 27.36 -8.33 12.45
C ASP A 144 27.46 -9.22 13.71
N ARG A 145 28.53 -9.03 14.50
CA ARG A 145 28.74 -9.79 15.75
C ARG A 145 27.61 -9.57 16.75
N GLU A 146 27.11 -8.34 16.87
CA GLU A 146 26.07 -8.00 17.85
C GLU A 146 24.75 -8.70 17.51
N TYR A 147 24.35 -8.65 16.23
CA TYR A 147 23.18 -9.39 15.74
C TYR A 147 23.33 -10.89 16.00
N ILE A 148 24.44 -11.51 15.58
CA ILE A 148 24.66 -12.95 15.79
C ILE A 148 24.56 -13.33 17.27
N ARG A 149 25.18 -12.55 18.16
CA ARG A 149 25.09 -12.78 19.60
C ARG A 149 23.66 -12.68 20.12
N LEU A 150 22.90 -11.66 19.70
CA LEU A 150 21.51 -11.49 20.11
C LEU A 150 20.63 -12.67 19.66
N ALA A 151 20.86 -13.21 18.47
CA ALA A 151 20.16 -14.39 17.99
C ALA A 151 20.49 -15.65 18.82
N LEU A 152 21.76 -15.82 19.20
CA LEU A 152 22.19 -16.90 20.09
C LEU A 152 21.63 -16.75 21.51
N ASP A 153 21.52 -15.52 22.02
CA ASP A 153 20.86 -15.23 23.29
C ASP A 153 19.38 -15.61 23.23
N GLY A 154 18.69 -15.33 22.12
CA GLY A 154 17.32 -15.78 21.86
C GLY A 154 17.16 -17.31 21.90
N LEU A 155 18.11 -18.07 21.31
CA LEU A 155 18.15 -19.53 21.46
C LEU A 155 18.29 -19.95 22.92
N LYS A 156 19.17 -19.27 23.67
CA LYS A 156 19.42 -19.55 25.09
C LYS A 156 18.22 -19.23 25.98
N MET A 157 17.39 -18.27 25.58
CA MET A 157 16.11 -17.95 26.23
C MET A 157 15.02 -19.01 25.95
N GLY A 158 15.25 -19.93 25.01
CA GLY A 158 14.35 -21.05 24.71
C GLY A 158 13.49 -20.87 23.45
N HIS A 159 13.75 -19.83 22.65
CA HIS A 159 13.16 -19.70 21.31
C HIS A 159 13.84 -20.65 20.32
N THR A 160 13.17 -20.95 19.21
CA THR A 160 13.82 -21.62 18.07
C THR A 160 14.26 -20.56 17.07
N VAL A 161 15.52 -20.14 17.12
CA VAL A 161 16.05 -19.08 16.24
C VAL A 161 16.94 -19.70 15.16
N PHE A 162 16.57 -19.48 13.89
CA PHE A 162 17.39 -19.84 12.74
C PHE A 162 18.24 -18.65 12.29
N LEU A 163 19.56 -18.80 12.33
CA LEU A 163 20.50 -17.86 11.72
C LEU A 163 20.73 -18.26 10.26
N VAL A 164 20.08 -17.55 9.32
CA VAL A 164 20.24 -17.84 7.89
C VAL A 164 21.55 -17.24 7.40
N ILE A 165 22.47 -18.10 6.94
CA ILE A 165 23.72 -17.69 6.32
C ILE A 165 23.41 -17.15 4.93
N GLU A 166 23.64 -15.85 4.75
CA GLU A 166 23.43 -15.13 3.50
C GLU A 166 24.74 -14.63 2.88
N LYS A 167 25.82 -14.62 3.67
CA LYS A 167 27.19 -14.34 3.22
C LYS A 167 28.17 -15.29 3.90
N MET A 168 29.13 -15.84 3.14
CA MET A 168 30.13 -16.79 3.68
C MET A 168 30.93 -16.24 4.87
N SER A 169 31.17 -14.93 4.92
CA SER A 169 31.87 -14.29 6.04
C SER A 169 31.14 -14.41 7.38
N GLU A 170 29.82 -14.59 7.37
CA GLU A 170 28.99 -14.70 8.58
C GLU A 170 29.28 -15.99 9.34
N LEU A 171 29.56 -17.10 8.63
CA LEU A 171 29.84 -18.40 9.24
C LEU A 171 30.99 -18.34 10.25
N LYS A 172 32.06 -17.60 9.91
CA LYS A 172 33.21 -17.42 10.81
C LYS A 172 32.77 -16.76 12.12
N ILE A 173 31.94 -15.73 12.04
CA ILE A 173 31.45 -15.01 13.22
C ILE A 173 30.56 -15.92 14.07
N VAL A 174 29.65 -16.66 13.43
CA VAL A 174 28.78 -17.62 14.10
C VAL A 174 29.58 -18.67 14.87
N LEU A 175 30.63 -19.25 14.27
CA LEU A 175 31.47 -20.26 14.92
C LEU A 175 32.16 -19.70 16.17
N GLU A 176 32.73 -18.49 16.07
CA GLU A 176 33.43 -17.84 17.18
C GLU A 176 32.47 -17.46 18.32
N GLU A 177 31.33 -16.83 18.00
CA GLU A 177 30.38 -16.38 19.02
C GLU A 177 29.64 -17.55 19.66
N SER A 178 29.30 -18.61 18.91
CA SER A 178 28.70 -19.84 19.44
C SER A 178 29.57 -20.48 20.53
N GLN A 179 30.89 -20.57 20.30
CA GLN A 179 31.84 -21.07 21.29
C GLN A 179 31.90 -20.15 22.52
N ARG A 180 31.90 -18.83 22.29
CA ARG A 180 31.96 -17.83 23.37
C ARG A 180 30.75 -17.92 24.31
N VAL A 181 29.54 -18.06 23.77
CA VAL A 181 28.30 -18.09 24.58
C VAL A 181 27.88 -19.51 25.00
N ASN A 182 28.58 -20.52 24.49
CA ASN A 182 28.32 -21.95 24.68
C ASN A 182 26.89 -22.34 24.29
N VAL A 183 26.49 -21.99 23.05
CA VAL A 183 25.17 -22.30 22.48
C VAL A 183 25.37 -22.98 21.13
N THR A 184 24.72 -24.12 20.92
CA THR A 184 24.65 -24.78 19.61
C THR A 184 23.67 -24.00 18.72
N PRO A 185 24.14 -23.35 17.63
CA PRO A 185 23.27 -22.59 16.75
C PRO A 185 22.43 -23.50 15.88
N LYS A 186 21.27 -22.99 15.45
CA LYS A 186 20.49 -23.53 14.33
C LYS A 186 20.72 -22.63 13.13
N LEU A 187 21.28 -23.20 12.06
CA LEU A 187 21.64 -22.47 10.85
C LEU A 187 20.64 -22.76 9.74
N GLY A 188 20.34 -21.71 8.98
CA GLY A 188 19.80 -21.81 7.64
C GLY A 188 20.85 -21.45 6.60
N VAL A 189 20.60 -21.77 5.35
CA VAL A 189 21.36 -21.23 4.21
C VAL A 189 20.40 -20.63 3.19
N ARG A 190 20.67 -19.40 2.77
CA ARG A 190 19.98 -18.80 1.62
C ARG A 190 20.72 -19.15 0.34
N ALA A 191 20.12 -19.98 -0.51
CA ALA A 191 20.70 -20.29 -1.83
C ALA A 191 20.28 -19.24 -2.87
N ARG A 192 21.22 -18.83 -3.73
CA ARG A 192 20.90 -18.05 -4.93
C ARG A 192 20.39 -18.97 -6.01
N LEU A 193 19.30 -18.55 -6.65
CA LEU A 193 18.67 -19.25 -7.75
C LEU A 193 19.10 -18.65 -9.09
N ALA A 194 19.24 -19.49 -10.10
CA ALA A 194 19.37 -19.07 -11.49
C ALA A 194 18.01 -18.61 -12.05
N SER A 195 16.92 -19.22 -11.58
CA SER A 195 15.55 -18.76 -11.86
C SER A 195 15.27 -17.41 -11.18
N GLN A 196 14.60 -16.51 -11.90
CA GLN A 196 14.21 -15.18 -11.42
C GLN A 196 12.71 -14.96 -11.59
N GLY A 197 12.11 -14.20 -10.67
CA GLY A 197 10.78 -13.61 -10.87
C GLY A 197 10.82 -12.40 -11.80
N SER A 198 9.67 -12.04 -12.36
CA SER A 198 9.46 -10.80 -13.12
C SER A 198 8.88 -9.68 -12.23
N GLY A 199 8.80 -8.46 -12.75
CA GLY A 199 8.13 -7.32 -12.10
C GLY A 199 9.04 -6.39 -11.29
N LYS A 200 8.42 -5.42 -10.59
CA LYS A 200 9.08 -4.32 -9.85
C LYS A 200 10.12 -4.76 -8.81
N TRP A 201 10.00 -6.00 -8.31
CA TRP A 201 10.84 -6.54 -7.22
C TRP A 201 11.88 -7.57 -7.67
N GLN A 202 12.14 -7.72 -8.98
CA GLN A 202 13.06 -8.71 -9.53
C GLN A 202 14.47 -8.67 -8.91
N SER A 203 14.98 -7.47 -8.56
CA SER A 203 16.33 -7.31 -8.00
C SER A 203 16.53 -7.93 -6.60
N SER A 204 15.43 -8.25 -5.90
CA SER A 204 15.44 -8.88 -4.58
C SER A 204 15.72 -10.39 -4.65
N GLY A 205 15.48 -11.02 -5.80
CA GLY A 205 15.66 -12.45 -6.04
C GLY A 205 16.72 -12.80 -7.08
N GLY A 206 16.98 -14.10 -7.25
CA GLY A 206 17.85 -14.63 -8.30
C GLY A 206 19.35 -14.32 -8.18
N GLU A 207 20.10 -14.55 -9.27
CA GLU A 207 21.57 -14.40 -9.32
C GLU A 207 22.08 -13.00 -8.92
N ARG A 208 21.34 -11.94 -9.25
CA ARG A 208 21.70 -10.54 -8.96
C ARG A 208 21.31 -10.09 -7.54
N SER A 209 20.73 -10.97 -6.73
CA SER A 209 20.32 -10.63 -5.37
C SER A 209 21.52 -10.20 -4.51
N LYS A 210 21.29 -9.20 -3.64
CA LYS A 210 22.29 -8.70 -2.68
C LYS A 210 22.69 -9.75 -1.62
N PHE A 211 21.86 -10.78 -1.44
CA PHE A 211 21.98 -11.78 -0.39
C PHE A 211 21.90 -13.20 -0.96
N GLY A 212 22.38 -14.16 -0.17
CA GLY A 212 22.42 -15.56 -0.54
C GLY A 212 23.78 -15.99 -1.08
N LEU A 213 24.00 -17.30 -0.99
CA LEU A 213 25.21 -17.99 -1.43
C LEU A 213 25.02 -18.55 -2.84
N ASP A 214 26.01 -18.39 -3.70
CA ASP A 214 26.07 -19.16 -4.94
C ASP A 214 26.33 -20.65 -4.67
N ALA A 215 26.18 -21.50 -5.69
CA ALA A 215 26.34 -22.94 -5.54
C ALA A 215 27.72 -23.36 -4.99
N SER A 216 28.80 -22.67 -5.38
CA SER A 216 30.15 -22.97 -4.89
C SER A 216 30.31 -22.60 -3.42
N GLN A 217 29.73 -21.47 -3.01
CA GLN A 217 29.70 -21.04 -1.62
C GLN A 217 28.86 -21.98 -0.75
N VAL A 218 27.72 -22.49 -1.25
CA VAL A 218 26.92 -23.51 -0.54
C VAL A 218 27.74 -24.77 -0.29
N LEU A 219 28.47 -25.27 -1.30
CA LEU A 219 29.37 -26.42 -1.13
C LEU A 219 30.47 -26.13 -0.09
N THR A 220 31.07 -24.94 -0.16
CA THR A 220 32.11 -24.52 0.79
C THR A 220 31.57 -24.46 2.23
N LEU A 221 30.34 -23.97 2.44
CA LEU A 221 29.65 -23.96 3.73
C LEU A 221 29.49 -25.39 4.28
N VAL A 222 29.01 -26.31 3.44
CA VAL A 222 28.82 -27.72 3.80
C VAL A 222 30.15 -28.38 4.18
N GLU A 223 31.19 -28.19 3.37
CA GLU A 223 32.53 -28.73 3.63
C GLU A 223 33.13 -28.19 4.93
N THR A 224 32.99 -26.89 5.17
CA THR A 224 33.48 -26.23 6.40
C THR A 224 32.77 -26.80 7.64
N LEU A 225 31.45 -26.90 7.61
CA LEU A 225 30.68 -27.48 8.72
C LEU A 225 31.00 -28.97 8.92
N LYS A 226 31.22 -29.72 7.85
CA LYS A 226 31.54 -31.15 7.91
C LYS A 226 32.93 -31.40 8.51
N ALA A 227 33.95 -30.63 8.12
CA ALA A 227 35.31 -30.72 8.67
C ALA A 227 35.32 -30.53 10.19
N ASP A 228 34.40 -29.72 10.69
CA ASP A 228 34.26 -29.34 12.08
C ASP A 228 33.27 -30.21 12.88
N ASN A 229 32.70 -31.25 12.26
CA ASN A 229 31.63 -32.10 12.79
C ASN A 229 30.35 -31.34 13.22
N LYS A 230 30.06 -30.23 12.53
CA LYS A 230 28.94 -29.31 12.79
C LYS A 230 27.87 -29.35 11.69
N LEU A 231 27.88 -30.36 10.82
CA LEU A 231 26.92 -30.45 9.71
C LEU A 231 25.45 -30.44 10.17
N HIS A 232 25.19 -31.01 11.36
CA HIS A 232 23.87 -31.03 11.99
C HIS A 232 23.35 -29.64 12.44
N TRP A 233 24.19 -28.60 12.41
CA TRP A 233 23.75 -27.22 12.69
C TRP A 233 22.90 -26.68 11.54
N LEU A 234 23.15 -27.12 10.31
CA LEU A 234 22.43 -26.67 9.12
C LEU A 234 21.12 -27.44 8.97
N GLU A 235 20.02 -26.81 9.35
CA GLU A 235 18.68 -27.43 9.42
C GLU A 235 17.65 -26.76 8.48
N LEU A 236 17.95 -25.58 7.93
CA LEU A 236 17.00 -24.80 7.12
C LEU A 236 17.59 -24.43 5.75
N LEU A 237 16.82 -24.66 4.68
CA LEU A 237 17.11 -24.14 3.36
C LEU A 237 16.14 -23.01 3.05
N HIS A 238 16.66 -21.83 2.75
CA HIS A 238 15.89 -20.63 2.44
C HIS A 238 16.15 -20.17 1.00
N PHE A 239 15.14 -19.60 0.36
CA PHE A 239 15.28 -18.80 -0.84
C PHE A 239 14.21 -17.71 -0.85
N HIS A 240 14.42 -16.70 -1.69
CA HIS A 240 13.48 -15.59 -1.81
C HIS A 240 13.42 -15.12 -3.26
N LEU A 241 12.22 -15.15 -3.84
CA LEU A 241 11.98 -14.77 -5.24
C LEU A 241 11.74 -13.27 -5.43
N GLY A 242 11.33 -12.57 -4.36
CA GLY A 242 10.92 -11.17 -4.37
C GLY A 242 9.57 -10.98 -3.67
N SER A 243 9.10 -9.73 -3.56
CA SER A 243 7.73 -9.44 -3.13
C SER A 243 6.81 -9.36 -4.35
N GLN A 244 5.50 -9.60 -4.16
CA GLN A 244 4.49 -9.43 -5.21
C GLN A 244 4.82 -10.19 -6.50
N MET A 245 4.93 -11.53 -6.43
CA MET A 245 5.07 -12.34 -7.64
C MET A 245 3.70 -12.41 -8.33
N SER A 246 3.59 -11.84 -9.53
CA SER A 246 2.32 -11.79 -10.28
C SER A 246 2.00 -13.08 -11.04
N ASN A 247 3.02 -13.89 -11.35
CA ASN A 247 2.90 -15.10 -12.16
C ASN A 247 3.24 -16.38 -11.37
N ILE A 248 2.27 -17.28 -11.26
CA ILE A 248 2.45 -18.56 -10.57
C ILE A 248 3.59 -19.41 -11.14
N ARG A 249 3.85 -19.32 -12.45
CA ARG A 249 4.89 -20.13 -13.11
C ARG A 249 6.28 -19.79 -12.58
N ASP A 250 6.53 -18.55 -12.21
CA ASP A 250 7.84 -18.13 -11.72
C ASP A 250 8.07 -18.60 -10.29
N ILE A 251 7.01 -18.64 -9.47
CA ILE A 251 7.02 -19.31 -8.17
C ILE A 251 7.33 -20.80 -8.35
N THR A 252 6.62 -21.49 -9.23
CA THR A 252 6.82 -22.92 -9.47
C THR A 252 8.24 -23.24 -9.97
N LYS A 253 8.82 -22.41 -10.85
CA LYS A 253 10.22 -22.57 -11.29
C LYS A 253 11.20 -22.40 -10.12
N GLY A 254 11.01 -21.37 -9.31
CA GLY A 254 11.84 -21.10 -8.14
C GLY A 254 11.82 -22.25 -7.14
N VAL A 255 10.62 -22.73 -6.80
CA VAL A 255 10.44 -23.87 -5.88
C VAL A 255 11.07 -25.14 -6.47
N LYS A 256 10.93 -25.41 -7.78
CA LYS A 256 11.54 -26.56 -8.46
C LYS A 256 13.06 -26.54 -8.34
N GLU A 257 13.69 -25.40 -8.61
CA GLU A 257 15.14 -25.25 -8.49
C GLU A 257 15.59 -25.43 -7.03
N SER A 258 14.92 -24.79 -6.07
CA SER A 258 15.22 -24.93 -4.65
C SER A 258 15.04 -26.37 -4.15
N ALA A 259 14.06 -27.11 -4.66
CA ALA A 259 13.86 -28.52 -4.32
C ALA A 259 15.04 -29.40 -4.82
N LYS A 260 15.71 -29.01 -5.91
CA LYS A 260 16.97 -29.65 -6.32
C LYS A 260 18.10 -29.34 -5.34
N PHE A 261 18.23 -28.11 -4.85
CA PHE A 261 19.19 -27.80 -3.77
C PHE A 261 18.94 -28.65 -2.53
N TYR A 262 17.69 -28.83 -2.11
CA TYR A 262 17.33 -29.69 -0.98
C TYR A 262 17.81 -31.15 -1.19
N THR A 263 17.59 -31.68 -2.39
CA THR A 263 18.02 -33.03 -2.76
C THR A 263 19.54 -33.18 -2.79
N GLU A 264 20.25 -32.23 -3.39
CA GLU A 264 21.72 -32.26 -3.47
C GLU A 264 22.36 -32.08 -2.07
N LEU A 265 21.82 -31.20 -1.22
CA LEU A 265 22.26 -31.06 0.17
C LEU A 265 22.06 -32.35 0.96
N SER A 266 20.94 -33.05 0.75
CA SER A 266 20.67 -34.34 1.38
C SER A 266 21.69 -35.41 0.95
N LYS A 267 22.07 -35.45 -0.34
CA LYS A 267 23.14 -36.34 -0.85
C LYS A 267 24.50 -36.06 -0.23
N LEU A 268 24.78 -34.81 0.14
CA LEU A 268 26.00 -34.42 0.84
C LEU A 268 25.98 -34.77 2.35
N GLY A 269 24.84 -35.27 2.85
CA GLY A 269 24.63 -35.70 4.24
C GLY A 269 24.06 -34.62 5.15
N VAL A 270 23.57 -33.50 4.60
CA VAL A 270 22.91 -32.44 5.38
C VAL A 270 21.48 -32.88 5.68
N ASN A 271 21.05 -32.76 6.94
CA ASN A 271 19.67 -33.05 7.34
C ASN A 271 18.85 -31.75 7.41
N ILE A 272 18.42 -31.26 6.24
CA ILE A 272 17.53 -30.10 6.16
C ILE A 272 16.13 -30.51 6.62
N LYS A 273 15.65 -29.87 7.69
CA LYS A 273 14.34 -30.10 8.30
C LYS A 273 13.30 -29.08 7.86
N TYR A 274 13.75 -27.88 7.49
CA TYR A 274 12.88 -26.76 7.12
C TYR A 274 13.20 -26.29 5.71
N PHE A 275 12.16 -26.14 4.90
CA PHE A 275 12.24 -25.62 3.55
C PHE A 275 11.43 -24.33 3.49
N ASP A 276 12.16 -23.23 3.52
CA ASP A 276 11.61 -21.89 3.57
C ASP A 276 11.60 -21.27 2.17
N VAL A 277 10.40 -21.01 1.68
CA VAL A 277 10.19 -20.43 0.35
C VAL A 277 10.27 -18.90 0.35
N GLY A 278 10.47 -18.30 1.52
CA GLY A 278 10.44 -16.86 1.74
C GLY A 278 9.07 -16.27 1.44
N GLY A 279 9.05 -14.96 1.18
CA GLY A 279 7.86 -14.27 0.69
C GLY A 279 7.59 -14.48 -0.81
N GLY A 280 6.72 -13.65 -1.36
CA GLY A 280 6.44 -13.61 -2.80
C GLY A 280 5.01 -13.95 -3.17
N LEU A 281 4.23 -14.54 -2.24
CA LEU A 281 2.78 -14.55 -2.33
C LEU A 281 2.30 -13.11 -2.56
N GLY A 282 1.72 -12.87 -3.74
CA GLY A 282 1.23 -11.57 -4.13
C GLY A 282 -0.21 -11.33 -3.68
N VAL A 283 -0.68 -10.14 -3.99
CA VAL A 283 -2.02 -9.66 -3.63
C VAL A 283 -2.63 -9.01 -4.87
N ASP A 284 -3.90 -9.24 -5.12
CA ASP A 284 -4.62 -8.58 -6.20
C ASP A 284 -5.14 -7.21 -5.74
N TYR A 285 -4.39 -6.13 -6.00
CA TYR A 285 -4.81 -4.76 -5.69
C TYR A 285 -5.77 -4.20 -6.74
N GLU A 286 -5.77 -4.78 -7.95
CA GLU A 286 -6.57 -4.29 -9.07
C GLU A 286 -7.95 -4.95 -9.11
N GLY A 287 -8.07 -6.17 -8.55
CA GLY A 287 -9.26 -6.99 -8.67
C GLY A 287 -9.39 -7.68 -10.02
N THR A 288 -8.38 -7.59 -10.90
CA THR A 288 -8.41 -8.10 -12.28
C THR A 288 -7.92 -9.54 -12.41
N ARG A 289 -7.33 -10.13 -11.35
CA ARG A 289 -6.72 -11.46 -11.38
C ARG A 289 -5.81 -11.68 -12.59
N SER A 290 -4.91 -10.74 -12.84
CA SER A 290 -4.06 -10.70 -14.03
C SER A 290 -2.56 -10.79 -13.70
N GLN A 291 -1.72 -10.88 -14.73
CA GLN A 291 -0.25 -10.89 -14.59
C GLN A 291 0.34 -9.47 -14.52
N SER A 292 -0.46 -8.45 -14.21
CA SER A 292 0.01 -7.07 -14.05
C SER A 292 0.92 -6.91 -12.83
N ASP A 293 1.60 -5.76 -12.72
CA ASP A 293 2.52 -5.47 -11.62
C ASP A 293 1.84 -5.34 -10.25
N CYS A 294 0.55 -5.00 -10.22
CA CYS A 294 -0.23 -4.82 -8.99
C CYS A 294 -1.36 -5.86 -8.84
N SER A 295 -1.38 -6.91 -9.69
CA SER A 295 -2.28 -8.07 -9.56
C SER A 295 -1.51 -9.40 -9.45
N VAL A 296 -2.24 -10.50 -9.38
CA VAL A 296 -1.74 -11.89 -9.42
C VAL A 296 -2.66 -12.79 -10.24
N ASP A 297 -2.07 -13.71 -11.01
CA ASP A 297 -2.80 -14.67 -11.86
C ASP A 297 -3.21 -15.98 -11.15
N TYR A 298 -3.06 -16.03 -9.83
CA TYR A 298 -3.26 -17.25 -9.05
C TYR A 298 -3.97 -17.04 -7.73
N SER A 299 -4.66 -18.09 -7.28
CA SER A 299 -5.31 -18.11 -5.97
C SER A 299 -4.35 -18.52 -4.85
N LEU A 300 -4.73 -18.22 -3.60
CA LEU A 300 -4.02 -18.71 -2.41
C LEU A 300 -3.93 -20.24 -2.39
N LYS A 301 -5.01 -20.93 -2.79
CA LYS A 301 -5.02 -22.40 -2.87
C LYS A 301 -4.05 -22.91 -3.93
N GLU A 302 -4.03 -22.29 -5.09
CA GLU A 302 -3.11 -22.65 -6.18
C GLU A 302 -1.65 -22.44 -5.78
N TYR A 303 -1.34 -21.33 -5.09
CA TYR A 303 -0.02 -21.07 -4.53
C TYR A 303 0.43 -22.19 -3.58
N ALA A 304 -0.42 -22.54 -2.61
CA ALA A 304 -0.14 -23.60 -1.65
C ALA A 304 0.07 -24.96 -2.34
N ASN A 305 -0.80 -25.32 -3.29
CA ASN A 305 -0.69 -26.55 -4.07
C ASN A 305 0.63 -26.62 -4.85
N ASN A 306 1.00 -25.55 -5.56
CA ASN A 306 2.23 -25.52 -6.35
C ASN A 306 3.47 -25.74 -5.48
N ILE A 307 3.53 -25.18 -4.28
CA ILE A 307 4.65 -25.37 -3.35
C ILE A 307 4.69 -26.80 -2.82
N ILE A 308 3.57 -27.27 -2.23
CA ILE A 308 3.50 -28.59 -1.60
C ILE A 308 3.79 -29.69 -2.60
N TRP A 309 3.14 -29.65 -3.77
CA TRP A 309 3.24 -30.72 -4.76
C TRP A 309 4.63 -30.77 -5.38
N THR A 310 5.22 -29.60 -5.70
CA THR A 310 6.56 -29.53 -6.28
C THR A 310 7.62 -30.14 -5.36
N ILE A 311 7.58 -29.78 -4.06
CA ILE A 311 8.56 -30.29 -3.09
C ILE A 311 8.30 -31.76 -2.80
N GLY A 312 7.03 -32.15 -2.64
CA GLY A 312 6.64 -33.53 -2.41
C GLY A 312 7.08 -34.45 -3.55
N ASP A 313 6.89 -34.03 -4.80
CA ASP A 313 7.26 -34.83 -5.97
C ASP A 313 8.78 -35.03 -6.04
N GLU A 314 9.55 -33.98 -5.73
CA GLU A 314 11.02 -34.09 -5.65
C GLU A 314 11.45 -35.04 -4.52
N CYS A 315 10.82 -34.95 -3.34
CA CYS A 315 11.12 -35.83 -2.21
C CYS A 315 10.81 -37.29 -2.54
N ARG A 316 9.63 -37.58 -3.12
CA ARG A 316 9.23 -38.93 -3.53
C ARG A 316 10.15 -39.50 -4.59
N ALA A 317 10.49 -38.72 -5.62
CA ALA A 317 11.37 -39.15 -6.70
C ALA A 317 12.76 -39.57 -6.20
N ASN A 318 13.27 -38.88 -5.16
CA ASN A 318 14.59 -39.14 -4.59
C ASN A 318 14.56 -39.98 -3.30
N ARG A 319 13.37 -40.43 -2.85
CA ARG A 319 13.15 -41.18 -1.60
C ARG A 319 13.67 -40.44 -0.35
N LEU A 320 13.46 -39.14 -0.31
CA LEU A 320 13.81 -38.27 0.81
C LEU A 320 12.62 -38.11 1.75
N GLU A 321 12.91 -37.81 3.01
CA GLU A 321 11.90 -37.34 3.96
C GLU A 321 11.41 -35.96 3.50
N GLU A 322 10.12 -35.69 3.61
CA GLU A 322 9.61 -34.35 3.32
C GLU A 322 10.08 -33.38 4.43
N PRO A 323 10.46 -32.13 4.12
CA PRO A 323 10.76 -31.10 5.13
C PRO A 323 9.49 -30.38 5.62
N THR A 324 9.58 -29.73 6.77
CA THR A 324 8.57 -28.73 7.19
C THR A 324 8.64 -27.52 6.27
N ILE A 325 7.50 -27.09 5.73
CA ILE A 325 7.43 -25.92 4.83
C ILE A 325 7.26 -24.63 5.64
N ILE A 326 8.03 -23.60 5.30
CA ILE A 326 7.89 -22.25 5.80
C ILE A 326 7.58 -21.32 4.64
N THR A 327 6.66 -20.37 4.83
CA THR A 327 6.55 -19.19 3.96
C THR A 327 6.68 -17.91 4.79
N GLU A 328 7.15 -16.83 4.17
CA GLU A 328 7.27 -15.50 4.78
C GLU A 328 6.28 -14.50 4.14
N SER A 329 5.00 -14.88 4.08
CA SER A 329 3.97 -14.17 3.30
C SER A 329 3.41 -12.92 4.00
N GLY A 330 4.28 -11.96 4.35
CA GLY A 330 3.90 -10.78 5.16
C GLY A 330 2.93 -9.82 4.48
N ARG A 331 3.12 -9.48 3.19
CA ARG A 331 2.24 -8.55 2.45
C ARG A 331 0.78 -9.06 2.45
N THR A 332 0.58 -10.31 2.07
CA THR A 332 -0.74 -10.96 2.00
C THR A 332 -1.43 -11.12 3.35
N LEU A 333 -0.65 -11.12 4.43
CA LEU A 333 -1.16 -11.17 5.79
C LEU A 333 -1.70 -9.82 6.24
N THR A 334 -1.02 -8.71 5.91
CA THR A 334 -1.34 -7.40 6.47
C THR A 334 -2.08 -6.46 5.54
N VAL A 335 -2.04 -6.64 4.22
CA VAL A 335 -2.56 -5.66 3.25
C VAL A 335 -3.99 -5.16 3.56
N TYR A 336 -4.91 -6.06 3.91
CA TYR A 336 -6.34 -5.76 4.08
C TYR A 336 -6.70 -5.13 5.43
N HIS A 337 -5.79 -5.13 6.41
CA HIS A 337 -6.18 -4.79 7.78
C HIS A 337 -6.33 -3.29 8.03
N ALA A 338 -5.94 -2.41 7.11
CA ALA A 338 -5.95 -0.97 7.31
C ALA A 338 -6.58 -0.24 6.13
N ILE A 339 -7.34 0.81 6.43
CA ILE A 339 -7.99 1.72 5.48
C ILE A 339 -7.67 3.14 5.91
N LEU A 340 -7.11 3.95 5.01
CA LEU A 340 -6.93 5.38 5.23
C LEU A 340 -8.24 6.09 4.86
N ILE A 341 -8.82 6.84 5.78
CA ILE A 341 -9.98 7.69 5.53
C ILE A 341 -9.56 9.14 5.60
N ALA A 342 -9.96 9.92 4.60
CA ALA A 342 -9.70 11.35 4.54
C ALA A 342 -10.90 12.09 3.94
N ASN A 343 -11.01 13.37 4.28
CA ASN A 343 -12.02 14.29 3.79
C ASN A 343 -11.44 15.20 2.70
N ALA A 344 -12.27 15.63 1.75
CA ALA A 344 -11.84 16.62 0.77
C ALA A 344 -11.96 18.02 1.35
N ILE A 345 -10.88 18.79 1.26
CA ILE A 345 -10.83 20.19 1.75
C ILE A 345 -10.97 21.22 0.63
N GLY A 346 -10.85 20.78 -0.63
CA GLY A 346 -10.94 21.65 -1.78
C GLY A 346 -11.37 20.88 -3.02
N ILE A 347 -12.20 21.51 -3.84
CA ILE A 347 -12.67 20.95 -5.10
C ILE A 347 -12.53 22.00 -6.18
N GLU A 348 -11.75 21.71 -7.21
CA GLU A 348 -11.77 22.45 -8.46
C GLU A 348 -12.66 21.72 -9.45
N ARG A 349 -13.88 22.26 -9.62
CA ARG A 349 -14.83 21.83 -10.63
C ARG A 349 -14.86 22.86 -11.74
N ASN A 350 -14.81 22.39 -12.99
CA ASN A 350 -14.95 23.28 -14.14
C ASN A 350 -16.34 23.93 -14.14
N GLU A 351 -16.38 25.26 -14.20
CA GLU A 351 -17.60 26.03 -14.41
C GLU A 351 -17.76 26.36 -15.90
N PHE A 352 -18.98 26.18 -16.42
CA PHE A 352 -19.30 26.39 -17.83
C PHE A 352 -20.11 27.67 -17.99
N ASN A 353 -19.44 28.75 -18.37
CA ASN A 353 -20.10 30.00 -18.67
C ASN A 353 -20.56 30.03 -20.13
N GLN A 354 -21.81 30.44 -20.37
CA GLN A 354 -22.35 30.48 -21.72
C GLN A 354 -21.45 31.37 -22.63
N PRO A 355 -20.90 30.81 -23.72
CA PRO A 355 -20.11 31.57 -24.68
C PRO A 355 -20.84 32.81 -25.20
N SER A 356 -20.13 33.93 -25.27
CA SER A 356 -20.61 35.19 -25.82
C SER A 356 -19.75 35.63 -27.00
N LEU A 357 -20.35 36.35 -27.95
CA LEU A 357 -19.66 36.86 -29.13
C LEU A 357 -18.41 37.67 -28.72
N PRO A 358 -17.23 37.45 -29.33
CA PRO A 358 -16.03 38.24 -29.04
C PRO A 358 -16.20 39.73 -29.37
N ASP A 359 -15.50 40.59 -28.64
CA ASP A 359 -15.57 42.05 -28.85
C ASP A 359 -14.85 42.45 -30.14
N GLU A 360 -15.28 43.55 -30.75
CA GLU A 360 -14.60 44.12 -31.92
C GLU A 360 -13.11 44.38 -31.64
N GLY A 361 -12.22 43.84 -32.49
CA GLY A 361 -10.77 43.92 -32.32
C GLY A 361 -10.14 42.77 -31.52
N SER A 362 -10.92 41.75 -31.15
CA SER A 362 -10.37 40.47 -30.66
C SER A 362 -9.56 39.77 -31.75
N CYS A 363 -8.63 38.88 -31.36
CA CYS A 363 -7.87 38.09 -32.33
C CYS A 363 -8.77 37.14 -33.14
N ASP A 364 -8.36 36.83 -34.37
CA ASP A 364 -9.13 35.99 -35.30
C ASP A 364 -9.39 34.59 -34.72
N ALA A 365 -8.41 34.00 -34.03
CA ALA A 365 -8.55 32.69 -33.38
C ALA A 365 -9.70 32.65 -32.35
N LEU A 366 -9.94 33.75 -31.62
CA LEU A 366 -11.07 33.82 -30.68
C LEU A 366 -12.42 33.88 -31.41
N PHE A 367 -12.50 34.54 -32.57
CA PHE A 367 -13.69 34.51 -33.41
C PHE A 367 -13.95 33.11 -33.98
N ARG A 368 -12.92 32.43 -34.48
CA ARG A 368 -13.04 31.05 -34.99
C ARG A 368 -13.51 30.07 -33.91
N LEU A 369 -12.98 30.16 -32.68
CA LEU A 369 -13.49 29.39 -31.53
C LEU A 369 -14.98 29.60 -31.29
N PHE A 370 -15.44 30.87 -31.34
CA PHE A 370 -16.86 31.17 -31.16
C PHE A 370 -17.71 30.67 -32.33
N GLU A 371 -17.22 30.75 -33.56
CA GLU A 371 -17.89 30.20 -34.74
C GLU A 371 -18.05 28.67 -34.64
N THR A 372 -17.02 27.95 -34.19
CA THR A 372 -17.11 26.50 -33.93
C THR A 372 -18.17 26.20 -32.88
N TRP A 373 -18.20 26.95 -31.77
CA TRP A 373 -19.25 26.81 -30.76
C TRP A 373 -20.67 27.03 -31.34
N ASP A 374 -20.85 28.11 -32.11
CA ASP A 374 -22.14 28.46 -32.73
C ASP A 374 -22.58 27.43 -33.79
N GLU A 375 -21.63 26.83 -34.52
CA GLU A 375 -21.89 25.72 -35.45
C GLU A 375 -22.41 24.47 -34.70
N ILE A 376 -21.75 24.07 -33.61
CA ILE A 376 -22.16 22.92 -32.79
C ILE A 376 -23.57 23.12 -32.21
N GLU A 377 -23.89 24.33 -31.75
CA GLU A 377 -25.22 24.66 -31.20
C GLU A 377 -26.31 24.65 -32.28
N LYS A 378 -25.99 25.03 -33.51
CA LYS A 378 -26.95 25.08 -34.63
C LYS A 378 -27.17 23.73 -35.31
N ASP A 379 -26.10 23.00 -35.61
CA ASP A 379 -26.15 21.72 -36.31
C ASP A 379 -25.05 20.75 -35.85
N GLN A 380 -25.45 19.86 -34.94
CA GLN A 380 -24.59 18.82 -34.34
C GLN A 380 -24.13 17.74 -35.34
N ASN A 381 -24.64 17.73 -36.58
CA ASN A 381 -24.23 16.77 -37.62
C ASN A 381 -23.48 17.43 -38.79
N SER A 382 -23.25 18.74 -38.73
CA SER A 382 -22.63 19.45 -39.83
C SER A 382 -21.20 18.96 -40.10
N ARG A 383 -20.48 18.50 -39.07
CA ARG A 383 -19.12 17.91 -39.16
C ARG A 383 -18.89 16.81 -38.12
N SER A 384 -17.71 16.20 -38.19
CA SER A 384 -17.33 15.17 -37.22
C SER A 384 -16.91 15.78 -35.87
N LEU A 385 -17.26 15.12 -34.75
CA LEU A 385 -16.90 15.57 -33.40
C LEU A 385 -15.38 15.76 -33.21
N ARG A 386 -14.57 14.90 -33.86
CA ARG A 386 -13.10 14.95 -33.78
C ARG A 386 -12.55 16.20 -34.49
N GLU A 387 -13.17 16.62 -35.59
CA GLU A 387 -12.77 17.82 -36.32
C GLU A 387 -12.99 19.07 -35.47
N TRP A 388 -14.18 19.23 -34.87
CA TRP A 388 -14.45 20.34 -33.96
C TRP A 388 -13.48 20.40 -32.79
N LEU A 389 -13.11 19.24 -32.22
CA LEU A 389 -12.14 19.20 -31.14
C LEU A 389 -10.75 19.68 -31.60
N HIS A 390 -10.27 19.18 -32.75
CA HIS A 390 -8.96 19.57 -33.28
C HIS A 390 -8.90 21.06 -33.65
N ASP A 391 -9.93 21.58 -34.31
CA ASP A 391 -10.00 23.00 -34.68
C ASP A 391 -9.97 23.88 -33.42
N SER A 392 -10.77 23.51 -32.41
CA SER A 392 -10.82 24.24 -31.15
C SER A 392 -9.49 24.16 -30.36
N GLN A 393 -8.78 23.03 -30.43
CA GLN A 393 -7.44 22.89 -29.85
C GLN A 393 -6.42 23.79 -30.53
N TYR A 394 -6.44 23.81 -31.86
CA TYR A 394 -5.54 24.64 -32.65
C TYR A 394 -5.77 26.13 -32.37
N ASP A 395 -7.01 26.59 -32.38
CA ASP A 395 -7.33 27.99 -32.12
C ASP A 395 -7.01 28.41 -30.68
N LEU A 396 -7.24 27.54 -29.68
CA LEU A 396 -6.81 27.79 -28.30
C LEU A 396 -5.29 27.93 -28.20
N GLN A 397 -4.55 27.08 -28.91
CA GLN A 397 -3.09 27.16 -28.97
C GLN A 397 -2.62 28.48 -29.59
N GLU A 398 -3.23 28.91 -30.70
CA GLU A 398 -2.91 30.20 -31.34
C GLU A 398 -3.19 31.37 -30.38
N VAL A 399 -4.27 31.31 -29.61
CA VAL A 399 -4.56 32.29 -28.55
C VAL A 399 -3.48 32.30 -27.46
N HIS A 400 -3.03 31.13 -27.01
CA HIS A 400 -1.97 31.01 -26.00
C HIS A 400 -0.62 31.54 -26.51
N GLU A 401 -0.25 31.23 -27.76
CA GLU A 401 0.95 31.75 -28.40
C GLU A 401 0.88 33.27 -28.59
N GLY A 402 -0.28 33.77 -29.01
CA GLY A 402 -0.55 35.21 -29.12
C GLY A 402 -0.49 35.93 -27.77
N TYR A 403 -0.95 35.30 -26.69
CA TYR A 403 -0.82 35.84 -25.33
C TYR A 403 0.64 35.93 -24.90
N ALA A 404 1.42 34.86 -25.13
CA ALA A 404 2.84 34.83 -24.82
C ALA A 404 3.64 35.87 -25.64
N ALA A 405 3.22 36.15 -26.87
CA ALA A 405 3.79 37.18 -27.73
C ALA A 405 3.35 38.62 -27.37
N GLY A 406 2.39 38.80 -26.44
CA GLY A 406 1.84 40.10 -26.05
C GLY A 406 0.79 40.67 -27.01
N CYS A 407 0.28 39.86 -27.95
CA CYS A 407 -0.72 40.25 -28.94
C CYS A 407 -2.17 40.01 -28.45
N VAL A 408 -2.35 39.15 -27.44
CA VAL A 408 -3.66 38.80 -26.87
C VAL A 408 -3.71 39.22 -25.41
N SER A 409 -4.81 39.85 -25.00
CA SER A 409 -5.01 40.27 -23.60
C SER A 409 -5.42 39.09 -22.71
N LEU A 410 -5.25 39.25 -21.39
CA LEU A 410 -5.73 38.26 -20.42
C LEU A 410 -7.24 38.00 -20.54
N THR A 411 -8.03 39.03 -20.81
CA THR A 411 -9.49 38.91 -21.00
C THR A 411 -9.84 38.07 -22.23
N GLN A 412 -9.14 38.26 -23.35
CA GLN A 412 -9.34 37.47 -24.56
C GLN A 412 -8.90 36.00 -24.34
N ARG A 413 -7.76 35.78 -23.67
CA ARG A 413 -7.30 34.44 -23.29
C ARG A 413 -8.32 33.72 -22.41
N ALA A 414 -8.81 34.37 -21.35
CA ALA A 414 -9.79 33.80 -20.44
C ALA A 414 -11.10 33.45 -21.18
N LYS A 415 -11.55 34.31 -22.11
CA LYS A 415 -12.73 34.05 -22.95
C LYS A 415 -12.51 32.84 -23.87
N ALA A 416 -11.34 32.73 -24.50
CA ALA A 416 -10.99 31.57 -25.34
C ALA A 416 -10.99 30.26 -24.55
N GLU A 417 -10.35 30.25 -23.37
CA GLU A 417 -10.29 29.09 -22.48
C GLU A 417 -11.70 28.64 -22.05
N GLN A 418 -12.60 29.58 -21.72
CA GLN A 418 -13.98 29.29 -21.39
C GLN A 418 -14.80 28.74 -22.57
N ILE A 419 -14.67 29.34 -23.76
CA ILE A 419 -15.35 28.85 -24.97
C ILE A 419 -14.88 27.42 -25.28
N TYR A 420 -13.58 27.18 -25.23
CA TYR A 420 -13.01 25.84 -25.44
C TYR A 420 -13.53 24.81 -24.44
N LEU A 421 -13.61 25.16 -23.15
CA LEU A 421 -14.19 24.28 -22.13
C LEU A 421 -15.67 23.96 -22.40
N CYS A 422 -16.46 24.93 -22.84
CA CYS A 422 -17.86 24.71 -23.23
C CYS A 422 -17.98 23.80 -24.46
N ILE A 423 -17.11 23.97 -25.47
CA ILE A 423 -17.04 23.08 -26.64
C ILE A 423 -16.71 21.65 -26.18
N CYS A 424 -15.70 21.47 -25.32
CA CYS A 424 -15.32 20.17 -24.77
C CYS A 424 -16.49 19.49 -24.05
N ASN A 425 -17.18 20.22 -23.17
CA ASN A 425 -18.36 19.73 -22.46
C ASN A 425 -19.47 19.29 -23.42
N LYS A 426 -19.73 20.09 -24.46
CA LYS A 426 -20.75 19.77 -25.46
C LYS A 426 -20.36 18.53 -26.28
N ILE A 427 -19.12 18.45 -26.75
CA ILE A 427 -18.60 17.26 -27.46
C ILE A 427 -18.74 16.03 -26.58
N GLN A 428 -18.35 16.11 -25.30
CA GLN A 428 -18.44 14.99 -24.36
C GLN A 428 -19.87 14.43 -24.26
N SER A 429 -20.89 15.29 -24.25
CA SER A 429 -22.30 14.88 -24.22
C SER A 429 -22.80 14.18 -25.51
N LEU A 430 -22.07 14.32 -26.62
CA LEU A 430 -22.40 13.76 -27.93
C LEU A 430 -21.61 12.47 -28.24
N LEU A 431 -20.58 12.15 -27.45
CA LEU A 431 -19.75 10.97 -27.67
C LEU A 431 -20.50 9.68 -27.29
N ASP A 432 -20.57 8.76 -28.24
CA ASP A 432 -21.02 7.38 -28.00
C ASP A 432 -19.85 6.46 -27.57
N PRO A 433 -19.84 5.90 -26.33
CA PRO A 433 -18.83 4.95 -25.87
C PRO A 433 -18.74 3.66 -26.69
N ALA A 434 -19.83 3.24 -27.35
CA ALA A 434 -19.84 2.06 -28.20
C ALA A 434 -19.03 2.27 -29.49
N ASN A 435 -18.87 3.52 -29.92
CA ASN A 435 -18.08 3.86 -31.10
C ASN A 435 -16.57 3.83 -30.77
N LYS A 436 -15.84 2.91 -31.41
CA LYS A 436 -14.38 2.75 -31.23
C LYS A 436 -13.58 4.02 -31.52
N SER A 437 -14.01 4.85 -32.48
CA SER A 437 -13.33 6.11 -32.81
C SER A 437 -13.50 7.19 -31.75
N HIS A 438 -14.55 7.09 -30.93
CA HIS A 438 -14.84 8.05 -29.87
C HIS A 438 -14.08 7.76 -28.58
N ARG A 439 -13.72 6.51 -28.30
CA ARG A 439 -13.09 6.12 -27.02
C ARG A 439 -11.84 6.96 -26.69
N ALA A 440 -10.93 7.12 -27.65
CA ALA A 440 -9.74 7.95 -27.43
C ALA A 440 -10.07 9.43 -27.12
N ILE A 441 -11.17 9.96 -27.68
CA ILE A 441 -11.66 11.31 -27.35
C ILE A 441 -12.27 11.31 -25.94
N ILE A 442 -13.03 10.27 -25.58
CA ILE A 442 -13.64 10.13 -24.26
C ILE A 442 -12.55 10.16 -23.20
N ASP A 443 -11.49 9.36 -23.33
CA ASP A 443 -10.39 9.32 -22.37
C ASP A 443 -9.70 10.69 -22.24
N GLU A 444 -9.39 11.33 -23.37
CA GLU A 444 -8.79 12.67 -23.44
C GLU A 444 -9.66 13.75 -22.77
N LEU A 445 -10.98 13.71 -22.98
CA LEU A 445 -11.90 14.67 -22.38
C LEU A 445 -12.17 14.34 -20.91
N GLN A 446 -12.23 13.07 -20.50
CA GLN A 446 -12.44 12.69 -19.11
C GLN A 446 -11.32 13.21 -18.20
N GLU A 447 -10.05 13.10 -18.62
CA GLU A 447 -8.92 13.68 -17.89
C GLU A 447 -9.03 15.19 -17.74
N ARG A 448 -9.37 15.89 -18.83
CA ARG A 448 -9.46 17.35 -18.85
C ARG A 448 -10.65 17.88 -18.05
N MET A 449 -11.74 17.14 -18.05
CA MET A 449 -13.03 17.53 -17.46
C MET A 449 -13.22 17.01 -16.04
N ALA A 450 -12.29 16.18 -15.54
CA ALA A 450 -12.36 15.63 -14.19
C ALA A 450 -12.29 16.74 -13.13
N ASP A 451 -13.07 16.55 -12.07
CA ASP A 451 -12.97 17.39 -10.87
C ASP A 451 -11.62 17.12 -10.19
N LYS A 452 -10.90 18.15 -9.76
CA LYS A 452 -9.73 17.94 -8.90
C LYS A 452 -10.18 18.02 -7.46
N ILE A 453 -9.94 16.96 -6.70
CA ILE A 453 -10.30 16.85 -5.30
C ILE A 453 -9.00 16.88 -4.49
N TYR A 454 -8.83 17.92 -3.69
CA TYR A 454 -7.75 18.03 -2.71
C TYR A 454 -8.17 17.30 -1.44
N LEU A 455 -7.61 16.10 -1.26
CA LEU A 455 -7.91 15.22 -0.15
C LEU A 455 -6.93 15.52 0.98
N ASN A 456 -7.44 15.68 2.21
CA ASN A 456 -6.68 16.03 3.40
C ASN A 456 -5.79 14.88 3.87
N PHE A 457 -4.70 14.61 3.16
CA PHE A 457 -3.68 13.64 3.53
C PHE A 457 -2.36 13.96 2.82
N SER A 458 -1.30 13.22 3.14
CA SER A 458 -0.02 13.29 2.41
C SER A 458 0.26 11.94 1.77
N LEU A 459 0.44 11.93 0.45
CA LEU A 459 0.76 10.73 -0.32
C LEU A 459 2.13 10.17 0.09
N PHE A 460 3.10 11.04 0.34
CA PHE A 460 4.44 10.66 0.79
C PHE A 460 4.47 10.00 2.16
N GLN A 461 3.53 10.39 3.03
CA GLN A 461 3.40 9.83 4.36
C GLN A 461 2.58 8.54 4.36
N SER A 462 1.40 8.54 3.76
CA SER A 462 0.44 7.43 3.91
C SER A 462 0.46 6.45 2.74
N LEU A 463 0.98 6.85 1.57
CA LEU A 463 1.04 6.04 0.35
C LEU A 463 2.42 6.08 -0.35
N PRO A 464 3.55 5.87 0.35
CA PRO A 464 4.89 6.01 -0.22
C PRO A 464 5.14 5.08 -1.43
N ASP A 465 4.59 3.86 -1.44
CA ASP A 465 4.71 2.93 -2.57
C ASP A 465 3.98 3.45 -3.83
N ALA A 466 2.93 4.27 -3.70
CA ALA A 466 2.26 4.88 -4.86
C ALA A 466 3.22 5.84 -5.58
N TRP A 467 3.99 6.62 -4.82
CA TRP A 467 5.03 7.51 -5.36
C TRP A 467 6.27 6.75 -5.85
N GLY A 468 6.83 5.88 -5.00
CA GLY A 468 8.15 5.29 -5.23
C GLY A 468 8.19 4.19 -6.30
N ILE A 469 7.08 3.47 -6.48
CA ILE A 469 7.02 2.31 -7.39
C ILE A 469 5.72 2.24 -8.21
N ASN A 470 4.93 3.31 -8.29
CA ASN A 470 3.63 3.33 -8.97
C ASN A 470 2.71 2.18 -8.49
N GLN A 471 2.67 1.93 -7.19
CA GLN A 471 1.75 0.95 -6.61
C GLN A 471 0.31 1.46 -6.73
N ILE A 472 -0.60 0.59 -7.18
CA ILE A 472 -2.03 0.89 -7.23
C ILE A 472 -2.67 0.51 -5.90
N PHE A 473 -3.56 1.38 -5.42
CA PHE A 473 -4.43 1.15 -4.28
C PHE A 473 -5.88 1.36 -4.73
N PRO A 474 -6.85 0.55 -4.26
CA PRO A 474 -8.26 0.88 -4.44
C PRO A 474 -8.58 2.18 -3.71
N VAL A 475 -9.09 3.17 -4.45
CA VAL A 475 -9.52 4.47 -3.94
C VAL A 475 -10.96 4.68 -4.39
N MET A 476 -11.84 5.00 -3.45
CA MET A 476 -13.26 5.18 -3.71
C MET A 476 -13.94 5.97 -2.58
N PRO A 477 -15.08 6.64 -2.84
CA PRO A 477 -15.90 7.16 -1.77
C PRO A 477 -16.44 6.01 -0.91
N ILE A 478 -16.65 6.27 0.39
CA ILE A 478 -17.15 5.23 1.32
C ILE A 478 -18.67 5.12 1.35
N GLU A 479 -19.39 6.07 0.74
CA GLU A 479 -20.85 6.15 0.69
C GLU A 479 -21.35 6.50 -0.72
N ASP A 480 -22.67 6.47 -0.92
CA ASP A 480 -23.34 6.79 -2.18
C ASP A 480 -22.97 5.91 -3.38
N LEU A 481 -22.48 4.70 -3.13
CA LEU A 481 -22.05 3.74 -4.17
C LEU A 481 -23.22 2.99 -4.83
N ASP A 482 -24.45 3.20 -4.36
CA ASP A 482 -25.69 2.77 -5.00
C ASP A 482 -26.11 3.70 -6.14
N LYS A 483 -25.55 4.92 -6.18
CA LYS A 483 -25.82 5.93 -7.21
C LYS A 483 -25.00 5.70 -8.48
N PRO A 484 -25.48 6.16 -9.65
CA PRO A 484 -24.72 6.08 -10.90
C PRO A 484 -23.46 6.94 -10.86
N LEU A 485 -22.36 6.36 -11.35
CA LEU A 485 -21.05 7.00 -11.47
C LEU A 485 -21.04 7.90 -12.72
N THR A 486 -21.50 9.14 -12.57
CA THR A 486 -21.66 10.10 -13.67
C THR A 486 -20.49 11.07 -13.81
N ARG A 487 -19.58 11.11 -12.82
CA ARG A 487 -18.43 12.03 -12.78
C ARG A 487 -17.10 11.30 -12.80
N ARG A 488 -16.06 12.09 -13.09
CA ARG A 488 -14.66 11.68 -13.02
C ARG A 488 -13.91 12.67 -12.12
N ALA A 489 -12.97 12.16 -11.33
CA ALA A 489 -12.18 12.98 -10.44
C ALA A 489 -10.71 12.55 -10.42
N VAL A 490 -9.82 13.49 -10.16
CA VAL A 490 -8.41 13.22 -9.81
C VAL A 490 -8.19 13.64 -8.37
N ILE A 491 -7.57 12.75 -7.61
CA ILE A 491 -7.26 12.93 -6.19
C ILE A 491 -5.84 13.48 -6.06
N LEU A 492 -5.76 14.67 -5.50
CA LEU A 492 -4.54 15.37 -5.13
C LEU A 492 -4.43 15.37 -3.61
N ASP A 493 -3.21 15.25 -3.11
CA ASP A 493 -2.92 15.46 -1.70
C ASP A 493 -2.77 16.96 -1.40
N ILE A 494 -2.52 17.33 -0.13
CA ILE A 494 -2.40 18.74 0.29
C ILE A 494 -0.95 19.25 0.28
N THR A 495 -0.02 18.48 -0.25
CA THR A 495 1.38 18.90 -0.32
C THR A 495 1.57 19.94 -1.43
N CYS A 496 2.66 20.70 -1.33
CA CYS A 496 3.03 21.65 -2.38
C CYS A 496 3.76 20.99 -3.56
N ASP A 497 3.92 19.67 -3.53
CA ASP A 497 4.63 18.91 -4.56
C ASP A 497 3.62 18.35 -5.56
N SER A 498 3.87 18.57 -6.85
CA SER A 498 3.02 18.07 -7.94
C SER A 498 2.99 16.54 -8.04
N ASP A 499 3.96 15.84 -7.45
CA ASP A 499 3.94 14.37 -7.35
C ASP A 499 2.97 13.87 -6.26
N GLY A 500 2.42 14.76 -5.43
CA GLY A 500 1.35 14.49 -4.45
C GLY A 500 -0.01 14.23 -5.11
N ALA A 501 -0.07 13.30 -6.05
CA ALA A 501 -1.28 12.94 -6.80
C ALA A 501 -1.38 11.43 -7.03
N ILE A 502 -2.58 10.88 -6.90
CA ILE A 502 -2.83 9.49 -7.30
C ILE A 502 -2.99 9.46 -8.83
N LYS A 503 -2.19 8.64 -9.50
CA LYS A 503 -2.06 8.63 -10.96
C LYS A 503 -2.92 7.57 -11.65
N GLN A 504 -3.39 6.57 -10.90
CA GLN A 504 -4.06 5.38 -11.44
C GLN A 504 -5.22 4.95 -10.53
N TYR A 505 -6.37 4.66 -11.13
CA TYR A 505 -7.61 4.29 -10.46
C TYR A 505 -8.22 3.05 -11.11
N LEU A 506 -8.98 2.30 -10.31
CA LEU A 506 -9.75 1.14 -10.78
C LEU A 506 -11.03 1.63 -11.46
N ASP A 507 -11.32 1.07 -12.63
CA ASP A 507 -12.54 1.34 -13.39
C ASP A 507 -12.98 0.07 -14.15
N ASP A 508 -13.75 -0.77 -13.48
CA ASP A 508 -14.18 -2.09 -13.93
C ASP A 508 -12.95 -2.95 -14.27
N ASP A 509 -12.85 -3.52 -15.48
CA ASP A 509 -11.68 -4.33 -15.86
C ASP A 509 -10.44 -3.51 -16.26
N ASP A 510 -10.52 -2.17 -16.25
CA ASP A 510 -9.46 -1.27 -16.70
C ASP A 510 -8.83 -0.43 -15.56
N ILE A 511 -7.62 0.06 -15.83
CA ILE A 511 -6.92 1.04 -14.98
C ILE A 511 -6.92 2.37 -15.73
N THR A 512 -7.48 3.40 -15.11
CA THR A 512 -7.65 4.73 -15.73
C THR A 512 -6.92 5.81 -14.93
N SER A 513 -6.71 6.97 -15.57
CA SER A 513 -6.04 8.14 -14.99
C SER A 513 -6.97 9.03 -14.15
N THR A 514 -8.27 8.72 -14.13
CA THR A 514 -9.29 9.45 -13.37
C THR A 514 -10.22 8.48 -12.67
N MET A 515 -10.61 8.76 -11.44
CA MET A 515 -11.53 7.93 -10.66
C MET A 515 -12.98 8.16 -11.11
N PRO A 516 -13.78 7.11 -11.41
CA PRO A 516 -15.23 7.26 -11.56
C PRO A 516 -15.84 7.71 -10.24
N PHE A 517 -16.94 8.47 -10.25
CA PHE A 517 -17.51 8.99 -9.01
C PHE A 517 -19.02 9.29 -9.16
N PRO A 518 -19.84 9.13 -8.09
CA PRO A 518 -21.21 9.61 -8.08
C PRO A 518 -21.30 11.13 -8.24
N GLU A 519 -22.47 11.66 -8.59
CA GLU A 519 -22.71 13.11 -8.46
C GLU A 519 -22.73 13.50 -6.98
N TYR A 520 -22.05 14.59 -6.64
CA TYR A 520 -21.98 15.13 -5.28
C TYR A 520 -22.04 16.67 -5.29
N GLU A 521 -22.49 17.22 -4.16
CA GLU A 521 -22.55 18.64 -3.94
C GLU A 521 -21.15 19.16 -3.54
N PRO A 522 -20.57 20.15 -4.24
CA PRO A 522 -19.20 20.60 -3.95
C PRO A 522 -18.96 21.11 -2.52
N HIS A 523 -20.01 21.58 -1.85
CA HIS A 523 -19.95 22.06 -0.47
C HIS A 523 -20.10 20.93 0.58
N LYS A 524 -20.36 19.71 0.12
CA LYS A 524 -20.43 18.51 0.95
C LYS A 524 -19.78 17.34 0.19
N PRO A 525 -18.45 17.37 -0.02
CA PRO A 525 -17.75 16.27 -0.64
C PRO A 525 -17.91 15.00 0.19
N PRO A 526 -17.97 13.82 -0.44
CA PRO A 526 -17.99 12.57 0.29
C PRO A 526 -16.59 12.26 0.85
N LEU A 527 -16.59 11.45 1.90
CA LEU A 527 -15.36 10.90 2.47
C LEU A 527 -14.77 9.86 1.52
N ILE A 528 -13.44 9.88 1.38
CA ILE A 528 -12.71 8.97 0.50
C ILE A 528 -11.90 7.98 1.33
N GLY A 529 -12.01 6.71 0.97
CA GLY A 529 -11.21 5.64 1.53
C GLY A 529 -10.12 5.18 0.56
N VAL A 530 -8.91 5.00 1.08
CA VAL A 530 -7.82 4.30 0.40
C VAL A 530 -7.60 2.97 1.11
N PHE A 531 -7.85 1.89 0.38
CA PHE A 531 -7.86 0.53 0.90
C PHE A 531 -6.53 -0.16 0.64
N MET A 532 -6.34 -1.31 1.29
CA MET A 532 -5.18 -2.17 1.05
C MET A 532 -3.84 -1.54 1.43
N VAL A 533 -3.85 -0.61 2.40
CA VAL A 533 -2.67 0.16 2.85
C VAL A 533 -1.92 -0.49 4.02
N GLY A 534 -2.31 -1.69 4.46
CA GLY A 534 -1.77 -2.30 5.68
C GLY A 534 -0.36 -2.92 5.58
N ALA A 535 0.25 -2.92 4.39
CA ALA A 535 1.58 -3.50 4.16
C ALA A 535 2.53 -2.42 3.64
N TYR A 536 3.71 -2.27 4.27
CA TYR A 536 4.78 -1.32 3.97
C TYR A 536 4.46 0.17 4.19
N GLN A 537 3.21 0.60 3.99
CA GLN A 537 2.87 2.02 3.95
C GLN A 537 3.22 2.79 5.22
N GLU A 538 2.77 2.31 6.39
CA GLU A 538 2.95 3.03 7.66
C GLU A 538 4.43 3.26 8.02
N ILE A 539 5.32 2.31 7.71
CA ILE A 539 6.74 2.40 8.07
C ILE A 539 7.59 3.13 7.04
N LEU A 540 7.17 3.13 5.77
CA LEU A 540 7.91 3.79 4.68
C LEU A 540 7.52 5.26 4.51
N GLY A 541 6.48 5.72 5.21
CA GLY A 541 6.04 7.11 5.22
C GLY A 541 7.17 8.07 5.59
N ASN A 542 7.17 9.23 4.95
CA ASN A 542 8.10 10.30 5.27
C ASN A 542 7.38 11.63 5.50
N MET A 543 8.05 12.50 6.27
CA MET A 543 7.49 13.77 6.75
C MET A 543 7.60 14.90 5.71
N HIS A 544 7.27 14.64 4.45
CA HIS A 544 7.28 15.66 3.40
C HIS A 544 6.37 16.83 3.80
N ASN A 545 6.85 18.07 3.60
CA ASN A 545 6.19 19.29 4.10
C ASN A 545 5.89 19.32 5.61
N LEU A 546 6.58 18.50 6.41
CA LEU A 546 6.32 18.35 7.85
C LEU A 546 4.90 17.83 8.16
N PHE A 547 4.25 17.13 7.23
CA PHE A 547 3.07 16.34 7.55
C PHE A 547 3.51 15.05 8.23
N GLY A 548 3.08 14.87 9.48
CA GLY A 548 3.53 13.77 10.32
C GLY A 548 2.66 12.53 10.21
N ASN A 549 2.81 11.59 11.15
CA ASN A 549 1.98 10.38 11.17
C ASN A 549 0.49 10.74 11.31
N THR A 550 -0.36 9.97 10.62
CA THR A 550 -1.80 10.09 10.79
C THR A 550 -2.26 9.45 12.10
N GLU A 551 -3.37 9.92 12.65
CA GLU A 551 -4.08 9.24 13.74
C GLU A 551 -4.46 7.81 13.30
N ALA A 552 -4.41 6.83 14.21
CA ALA A 552 -4.74 5.45 13.91
C ALA A 552 -5.67 4.85 14.96
N LEU A 553 -6.70 4.14 14.49
CA LEU A 553 -7.77 3.57 15.30
C LEU A 553 -7.81 2.05 15.10
N ASP A 554 -7.82 1.30 16.19
CA ASP A 554 -8.04 -0.14 16.18
C ASP A 554 -9.54 -0.41 16.38
N VAL A 555 -10.17 -0.99 15.36
CA VAL A 555 -11.60 -1.32 15.31
C VAL A 555 -11.78 -2.83 15.42
N THR A 556 -12.60 -3.25 16.38
CA THR A 556 -12.94 -4.66 16.61
C THR A 556 -14.43 -4.83 16.77
N ILE A 557 -14.95 -6.00 16.39
CA ILE A 557 -16.35 -6.41 16.57
C ILE A 557 -16.40 -7.71 17.37
N ASP A 558 -17.22 -7.74 18.42
CA ASP A 558 -17.39 -8.96 19.22
C ASP A 558 -18.45 -9.92 18.66
N ASN A 559 -18.66 -11.04 19.35
CA ASN A 559 -19.62 -12.07 18.95
C ASN A 559 -21.09 -11.62 19.10
N GLU A 560 -21.35 -10.52 19.81
CA GLU A 560 -22.67 -9.92 19.97
C GLU A 560 -22.93 -8.81 18.94
N GLY A 561 -21.94 -8.53 18.06
CA GLY A 561 -22.01 -7.48 17.04
C GLY A 561 -21.67 -6.09 17.55
N LYS A 562 -21.15 -5.96 18.77
CA LYS A 562 -20.76 -4.67 19.33
C LYS A 562 -19.39 -4.26 18.80
N VAL A 563 -19.35 -3.08 18.19
CA VAL A 563 -18.12 -2.46 17.68
C VAL A 563 -17.40 -1.70 18.80
N THR A 564 -16.11 -1.96 18.96
CA THR A 564 -15.21 -1.24 19.87
C THR A 564 -14.11 -0.57 19.05
N VAL A 565 -13.91 0.72 19.31
CA VAL A 565 -12.86 1.53 18.67
C VAL A 565 -11.91 2.02 19.75
N ALA A 566 -10.62 1.76 19.58
CA ALA A 566 -9.57 2.21 20.47
C ALA A 566 -8.54 3.03 19.70
N LEU A 567 -8.11 4.15 20.27
CA LEU A 567 -7.02 4.96 19.71
C LEU A 567 -5.69 4.21 19.86
N SER A 568 -5.01 3.92 18.75
CA SER A 568 -3.74 3.21 18.73
C SER A 568 -2.54 4.11 18.42
N ASP A 569 -2.76 5.22 17.73
CA ASP A 569 -1.78 6.29 17.53
C ASP A 569 -2.51 7.64 17.50
N GLU A 570 -2.02 8.65 18.24
CA GLU A 570 -2.61 10.00 18.30
C GLU A 570 -2.30 10.81 17.03
N GLY A 571 -1.37 10.35 16.19
CA GLY A 571 -0.84 11.11 15.08
C GLY A 571 0.13 12.21 15.55
N SER A 572 0.85 12.79 14.61
CA SER A 572 1.85 13.81 14.92
C SER A 572 1.26 15.20 15.01
N THR A 573 1.75 15.97 15.98
CA THR A 573 1.50 17.40 16.08
C THR A 573 2.54 18.22 15.31
N VAL A 574 2.28 19.50 15.10
CA VAL A 574 3.30 20.43 14.56
C VAL A 574 4.54 20.46 15.46
N ASP A 575 4.37 20.40 16.78
CA ASP A 575 5.49 20.41 17.72
C ASP A 575 6.38 19.16 17.62
N ASP A 576 5.81 17.98 17.36
CA ASP A 576 6.58 16.76 17.07
C ASP A 576 7.47 16.94 15.82
N MET A 577 6.91 17.54 14.76
CA MET A 577 7.63 17.76 13.50
C MET A 577 8.72 18.82 13.63
N LEU A 578 8.47 19.87 14.42
CA LEU A 578 9.48 20.88 14.72
C LEU A 578 10.63 20.28 15.57
N ARG A 579 10.31 19.41 16.54
CA ARG A 579 11.34 18.68 17.31
C ARG A 579 12.15 17.74 16.42
N TYR A 580 11.52 17.10 15.45
CA TYR A 580 12.20 16.24 14.47
C TYR A 580 13.28 17.00 13.69
N VAL A 581 13.03 18.27 13.33
CA VAL A 581 14.02 19.16 12.70
C VAL A 581 14.85 19.98 13.69
N LEU A 582 14.92 19.56 14.95
CA LEU A 582 15.74 20.14 16.02
C LEU A 582 15.35 21.57 16.44
N LEU A 583 14.10 21.97 16.21
CA LEU A 583 13.51 23.20 16.76
C LEU A 583 12.82 22.89 18.10
N ASP A 584 12.96 23.81 19.07
CA ASP A 584 12.32 23.67 20.39
C ASP A 584 11.01 24.47 20.41
N PRO A 585 9.84 23.80 20.41
CA PRO A 585 8.53 24.46 20.40
C PRO A 585 8.34 25.44 21.56
N SER A 586 8.91 25.14 22.73
CA SER A 586 8.78 26.00 23.91
C SER A 586 9.52 27.33 23.71
N LYS A 587 10.66 27.31 23.02
CA LYS A 587 11.42 28.53 22.69
C LYS A 587 10.71 29.32 21.60
N LEU A 588 10.20 28.65 20.56
CA LEU A 588 9.44 29.32 19.50
C LEU A 588 8.21 30.04 20.05
N LEU A 589 7.44 29.38 20.92
CA LEU A 589 6.29 30.01 21.58
C LEU A 589 6.70 31.22 22.42
N HIS A 590 7.84 31.14 23.14
CA HIS A 590 8.35 32.26 23.92
C HIS A 590 8.78 33.43 23.04
N GLU A 591 9.52 33.17 21.97
CA GLU A 591 9.99 34.19 21.01
C GLU A 591 8.82 34.88 20.31
N PHE A 592 7.85 34.11 19.81
CA PHE A 592 6.63 34.65 19.21
C PHE A 592 5.84 35.50 20.20
N SER A 593 5.65 35.02 21.43
CA SER A 593 4.97 35.77 22.49
C SER A 593 5.68 37.09 22.82
N ALA A 594 7.01 37.08 22.89
CA ALA A 594 7.81 38.27 23.15
C ALA A 594 7.68 39.29 22.02
N GLU A 595 7.70 38.85 20.76
CA GLU A 595 7.50 39.71 19.58
C GLU A 595 6.11 40.36 19.59
N VAL A 596 5.05 39.59 19.83
CA VAL A 596 3.67 40.08 19.90
C VAL A 596 3.50 41.14 20.99
N ILE A 597 4.03 40.89 22.19
CA ILE A 597 3.97 41.83 23.32
C ILE A 597 4.80 43.09 23.05
N SER A 598 5.96 42.96 22.39
CA SER A 598 6.82 44.10 22.07
C SER A 598 6.13 45.10 21.12
N ASN A 599 5.20 44.64 20.28
CA ASN A 599 4.42 45.42 19.32
C ASN A 599 3.19 46.15 19.91
N HIS A 600 3.21 46.46 21.22
CA HIS A 600 2.13 47.15 21.96
C HIS A 600 1.62 48.47 21.35
N ASN A 601 2.42 49.16 20.53
CA ASN A 601 2.00 50.40 19.85
C ASN A 601 1.05 50.16 18.66
N LYS A 602 0.94 48.91 18.17
CA LYS A 602 0.14 48.53 17.00
C LYS A 602 -0.95 47.50 17.31
N LEU A 603 -0.83 46.76 18.41
CA LEU A 603 -1.75 45.69 18.81
C LEU A 603 -2.27 45.94 20.22
N ASP A 604 -3.59 45.91 20.40
CA ASP A 604 -4.20 45.97 21.72
C ASP A 604 -3.99 44.65 22.50
N GLU A 605 -4.16 44.68 23.83
CA GLU A 605 -3.93 43.51 24.69
C GLU A 605 -4.83 42.32 24.34
N LYS A 606 -6.04 42.57 23.82
CA LYS A 606 -6.99 41.51 23.46
C LYS A 606 -6.50 40.77 22.22
N THR A 607 -6.06 41.49 21.19
CA THR A 607 -5.48 40.94 19.97
C THR A 607 -4.17 40.24 20.25
N GLN A 608 -3.31 40.80 21.11
CA GLN A 608 -2.07 40.13 21.51
C GLN A 608 -2.33 38.75 22.13
N ARG A 609 -3.29 38.67 23.06
CA ARG A 609 -3.68 37.40 23.66
C ARG A 609 -4.25 36.43 22.64
N ALA A 610 -5.10 36.89 21.73
CA ALA A 610 -5.68 36.06 20.69
C ALA A 610 -4.60 35.44 19.80
N PHE A 611 -3.61 36.23 19.34
CA PHE A 611 -2.51 35.73 18.51
C PHE A 611 -1.67 34.67 19.21
N ILE A 612 -1.37 34.86 20.50
CA ILE A 612 -0.58 33.88 21.27
C ILE A 612 -1.35 32.57 21.45
N GLU A 613 -2.64 32.64 21.75
CA GLU A 613 -3.48 31.43 21.90
C GLU A 613 -3.66 30.70 20.56
N GLU A 614 -3.85 31.42 19.46
CA GLU A 614 -3.95 30.83 18.11
C GLU A 614 -2.64 30.17 17.68
N PHE A 615 -1.50 30.85 17.86
CA PHE A 615 -0.19 30.26 17.58
C PHE A 615 0.07 29.02 18.43
N LYS A 616 -0.30 29.06 19.71
CA LYS A 616 -0.17 27.90 20.61
C LYS A 616 -1.07 26.75 20.17
N ALA A 617 -2.32 27.03 19.77
CA ALA A 617 -3.25 26.01 19.28
C ALA A 617 -2.72 25.34 18.01
N GLY A 618 -2.18 26.12 17.05
CA GLY A 618 -1.55 25.58 15.84
C GLY A 618 -0.27 24.79 16.14
N LEU A 619 0.57 25.27 17.05
CA LEU A 619 1.82 24.61 17.43
C LEU A 619 1.60 23.22 18.03
N TYR A 620 0.59 23.06 18.88
CA TYR A 620 0.23 21.77 19.48
C TYR A 620 -0.94 21.09 18.75
N GLY A 621 -1.31 21.61 17.58
CA GLY A 621 -2.36 21.10 16.73
C GLY A 621 -1.89 19.91 15.90
N TYR A 622 -2.86 19.21 15.31
CA TYR A 622 -2.57 18.13 14.37
C TYR A 622 -1.89 18.69 13.12
N THR A 623 -1.00 17.92 12.49
CA THR A 623 -0.24 18.42 11.32
C THR A 623 -1.11 18.67 10.09
N TYR A 624 -2.27 18.02 10.01
CA TYR A 624 -3.19 18.12 8.87
C TYR A 624 -4.22 19.24 9.05
N LEU A 625 -4.95 19.53 7.97
CA LEU A 625 -5.84 20.69 7.89
C LEU A 625 -7.20 20.40 8.53
N GLU A 626 -7.85 21.44 9.02
CA GLU A 626 -9.23 21.39 9.54
C GLU A 626 -10.23 21.76 8.42
N GLU A 627 -11.47 21.28 8.50
CA GLU A 627 -12.54 21.71 7.59
C GLU A 627 -12.95 23.16 7.88
N GLU A 628 -13.03 23.99 6.83
CA GLU A 628 -13.47 25.41 6.92
C GLU A 628 -14.99 25.58 7.06
#